data_AF-A0AAN8JUL3-F1
#
_entry.id   AF-A0AAN8JUL3-F1
#
_cell.length_a   1.000
_cell.length_b   1.000
_cell.length_c   1.000
_cell.angle_alpha   90.00
_cell.angle_beta   90.00
_cell.angle_gamma   90.00
#
_symmetry.space_group_name_H-M   'P 1'
#
loop_
_entity.id
_entity.type
_entity.pdbx_description
1 polymer ?
#
loop_
_entity_poly.entity_id
_entity_poly.type
_entity_poly.pdbx_seq_one_letter_code
_entity_poly.pdbx_strand_id
1 'polypeptide(L)'
;MDTERGKKKIKFGVDIFHGECPEDLPLVQLADLDEELVASYTGPDKGLAYLLDETKENNGNVSTMVAGVDGWNKKEQQAYGICISLYEQHPVNKKMSGDPVADAFSICARKNNTIMVIADGVNWGEKSRLAARCCLYGSMNYLNNQIFQQKNYPSSTQEALTLLRESLDEAHRFILQKDGGLTTVCACLICPVSNSDQYAVCCVNVGDSFGFIYNVNHGIREVTIGSHDVSSERDIRDAGGALGPVDGINPELHNLTCSLSFCNSGDVVFLTTDGISDNFDPVVTKIAIAQRSPDANLNSTSADINCSKPEMSPRERHIYSMKEMERVVHEFELITEEQCSAQELCGSLVQHVLTLTDNKRKILENPALYSRRRLTVSEKQVRDSEIVRKMASAPGKLDHASIVAVEVGAFEDKDEDDEDDDDDECELDEGVDATFTSIDTSCLSQSPAHRSKKSGARKFFSRIRKLSSPTTLPAEHTLTLVNSPKKSNTSSKAKSDHEASPPISPTSPNLSGIIFDNKFEARSCKAEFKSKRPYQRSMSYESNV
;
A
#
# COMPACT_ATOMS: atom_id res chain seq x y z
N MET A 1 -31.68 -32.18 30.44
CA MET A 1 -30.22 -32.19 30.20
C MET A 1 -30.08 -32.64 28.75
N ASP A 2 -29.84 -31.81 27.76
CA ASP A 2 -29.43 -30.41 27.74
C ASP A 2 -30.08 -29.72 26.54
N THR A 3 -30.77 -28.61 26.80
CA THR A 3 -31.11 -27.64 25.77
C THR A 3 -29.85 -26.84 25.46
N GLU A 4 -29.18 -27.14 24.35
CA GLU A 4 -28.33 -26.17 23.67
C GLU A 4 -29.22 -25.01 23.21
N ARG A 5 -29.46 -24.07 24.11
CA ARG A 5 -29.87 -22.72 23.72
C ARG A 5 -28.72 -22.18 22.89
N GLY A 6 -28.90 -22.13 21.57
CA GLY A 6 -27.96 -21.48 20.65
C GLY A 6 -27.53 -20.14 21.23
N LYS A 7 -26.27 -20.06 21.66
CA LYS A 7 -25.72 -18.80 22.17
C LYS A 7 -25.80 -17.81 21.02
N LYS A 8 -26.56 -16.73 21.21
CA LYS A 8 -26.69 -15.68 20.20
C LYS A 8 -25.30 -15.14 19.90
N LYS A 9 -24.79 -15.40 18.70
CA LYS A 9 -23.50 -14.89 18.24
C LYS A 9 -23.51 -13.36 18.31
N ILE A 10 -22.40 -12.78 18.75
CA ILE A 10 -22.23 -11.33 18.83
C ILE A 10 -22.04 -10.82 17.40
N LYS A 11 -22.71 -9.72 17.06
CA LYS A 11 -22.53 -9.01 15.78
C LYS A 11 -22.07 -7.59 16.04
N PHE A 12 -21.01 -7.19 15.35
CA PHE A 12 -20.41 -5.87 15.32
C PHE A 12 -20.78 -5.18 13.99
N GLY A 13 -20.98 -3.86 14.07
CA GLY A 13 -21.27 -3.02 12.91
C GLY A 13 -20.03 -2.71 12.06
N VAL A 14 -20.19 -1.76 11.14
CA VAL A 14 -19.11 -1.23 10.28
C VAL A 14 -18.35 -0.06 10.92
N ASP A 15 -18.48 0.10 12.24
CA ASP A 15 -17.85 1.19 12.98
C ASP A 15 -16.32 1.09 12.92
N ILE A 16 -15.67 2.26 12.96
CA ILE A 16 -14.22 2.39 13.01
C ILE A 16 -13.89 3.08 14.33
N PHE A 17 -13.21 2.35 15.21
CA PHE A 17 -12.70 2.87 16.47
C PHE A 17 -11.23 3.24 16.28
N HIS A 18 -10.81 4.36 16.86
CA HIS A 18 -9.41 4.77 16.82
C HIS A 18 -9.03 5.55 18.09
N GLY A 19 -7.73 5.56 18.40
CA GLY A 19 -7.16 6.21 19.58
C GLY A 19 -5.63 6.24 19.54
N GLU A 20 -5.00 6.85 20.53
CA GLU A 20 -3.53 6.96 20.60
C GLU A 20 -2.90 5.69 21.20
N CYS A 21 -3.65 4.97 22.04
CA CYS A 21 -3.22 3.73 22.67
C CYS A 21 -4.28 2.62 22.63
N PRO A 22 -3.89 1.34 22.82
CA PRO A 22 -4.82 0.20 22.81
C PRO A 22 -6.00 0.35 23.76
N GLU A 23 -5.79 0.98 24.92
CA GLU A 23 -6.81 1.17 25.97
C GLU A 23 -7.95 2.11 25.58
N ASP A 24 -7.72 2.97 24.57
CA ASP A 24 -8.75 3.86 24.03
C ASP A 24 -9.79 3.10 23.19
N LEU A 25 -9.46 1.87 22.75
CA LEU A 25 -10.27 1.07 21.84
C LEU A 25 -11.09 0.00 22.59
N PRO A 26 -12.26 -0.41 22.03
CA PRO A 26 -13.09 -1.45 22.64
C PRO A 26 -12.32 -2.75 22.89
N LEU A 27 -12.45 -3.26 24.12
CA LEU A 27 -12.00 -4.59 24.49
C LEU A 27 -13.01 -5.63 23.99
N VAL A 28 -12.59 -6.43 23.01
CA VAL A 28 -13.35 -7.57 22.48
C VAL A 28 -12.51 -8.83 22.60
N GLN A 29 -13.13 -9.92 23.03
CA GLN A 29 -12.47 -11.21 23.20
C GLN A 29 -12.24 -11.87 21.84
N LEU A 30 -11.03 -12.37 21.60
CA LEU A 30 -10.63 -13.06 20.38
C LEU A 30 -10.78 -14.57 20.56
N ALA A 31 -11.00 -15.27 19.44
CA ALA A 31 -10.94 -16.73 19.41
C ALA A 31 -9.48 -17.21 19.23
N ASP A 32 -9.27 -18.51 19.38
CA ASP A 32 -7.93 -19.10 19.26
C ASP A 32 -7.35 -18.91 17.85
N LEU A 33 -6.07 -18.56 17.79
CA LEU A 33 -5.37 -18.36 16.53
C LEU A 33 -4.80 -19.68 16.02
N ASP A 34 -5.00 -19.98 14.74
CA ASP A 34 -4.37 -21.09 14.05
C ASP A 34 -2.91 -20.77 13.71
N GLU A 35 -2.02 -21.78 13.77
CA GLU A 35 -0.58 -21.65 13.47
C GLU A 35 -0.24 -22.04 12.02
N GLU A 36 -1.14 -22.71 11.31
CA GLU A 36 -0.91 -23.22 9.96
C GLU A 36 -0.74 -22.07 8.97
N LEU A 37 0.50 -21.89 8.49
CA LEU A 37 0.86 -20.88 7.52
C LEU A 37 0.40 -21.28 6.11
N VAL A 38 -0.56 -20.52 5.58
CA VAL A 38 -1.13 -20.74 4.25
C VAL A 38 -0.42 -19.90 3.20
N ALA A 39 -0.15 -18.62 3.47
CA ALA A 39 0.60 -17.75 2.56
C ALA A 39 1.66 -16.91 3.28
N SER A 40 2.83 -16.75 2.66
CA SER A 40 3.92 -15.90 3.14
C SER A 40 4.57 -15.17 1.98
N TYR A 41 4.34 -13.87 1.87
CA TYR A 41 4.82 -13.10 0.72
C TYR A 41 5.29 -11.71 1.11
N THR A 42 6.36 -11.26 0.47
CA THR A 42 6.97 -9.95 0.69
C THR A 42 7.61 -9.45 -0.60
N GLY A 43 7.62 -8.15 -0.79
CA GLY A 43 8.22 -7.49 -1.94
C GLY A 43 8.45 -6.00 -1.68
N PRO A 44 9.07 -5.29 -2.64
CA PRO A 44 9.67 -5.79 -3.88
C PRO A 44 11.04 -6.44 -3.64
N ASP A 45 11.57 -7.19 -4.61
CA ASP A 45 12.96 -7.70 -4.65
C ASP A 45 13.46 -8.31 -3.32
N LYS A 46 12.82 -9.41 -2.93
CA LYS A 46 12.96 -10.13 -1.64
C LYS A 46 12.39 -9.42 -0.42
N GLY A 47 11.93 -8.17 -0.52
CA GLY A 47 11.26 -7.43 0.54
C GLY A 47 12.04 -7.49 1.86
N LEU A 48 11.40 -7.96 2.92
CA LEU A 48 12.05 -8.12 4.24
C LEU A 48 13.18 -9.17 4.26
N ALA A 49 13.19 -10.13 3.32
CA ALA A 49 14.22 -11.16 3.22
C ALA A 49 15.52 -10.65 2.57
N TYR A 50 15.51 -9.42 2.03
CA TYR A 50 16.71 -8.75 1.50
C TYR A 50 17.83 -8.65 2.53
N LEU A 51 17.48 -8.46 3.81
CA LEU A 51 18.42 -8.17 4.90
C LEU A 51 19.30 -9.36 5.32
N LEU A 52 19.08 -10.53 4.72
CA LEU A 52 19.77 -11.79 5.03
C LEU A 52 20.85 -12.18 4.03
N ASP A 53 20.90 -11.58 2.85
CA ASP A 53 21.98 -11.87 1.89
C ASP A 53 23.33 -11.32 2.41
N GLU A 54 23.33 -10.28 3.27
CA GLU A 54 24.55 -9.71 3.85
C GLU A 54 25.13 -10.53 5.01
N THR A 55 24.34 -11.36 5.69
CA THR A 55 24.78 -12.13 6.87
C THR A 55 25.26 -13.54 6.54
N LYS A 56 25.02 -14.03 5.32
CA LYS A 56 25.33 -15.40 4.89
C LYS A 56 26.79 -15.67 4.51
N GLU A 57 27.66 -14.66 4.48
CA GLU A 57 29.08 -14.91 4.18
C GLU A 57 29.86 -15.63 5.28
N ASN A 58 29.30 -15.85 6.50
CA ASN A 58 30.17 -16.24 7.62
C ASN A 58 29.79 -17.37 8.56
N ASN A 59 28.69 -18.13 8.45
CA ASN A 59 28.57 -19.36 9.26
C ASN A 59 27.58 -20.38 8.68
N GLY A 60 28.06 -21.61 8.47
CA GLY A 60 27.23 -22.76 8.12
C GLY A 60 26.35 -23.20 9.28
N ASN A 61 25.12 -23.64 8.97
CA ASN A 61 24.03 -24.06 9.87
C ASN A 61 23.27 -22.95 10.62
N VAL A 62 22.91 -21.87 9.93
CA VAL A 62 21.89 -20.93 10.44
C VAL A 62 20.50 -21.37 9.97
N SER A 63 19.54 -21.43 10.89
CA SER A 63 18.11 -21.64 10.62
C SER A 63 17.65 -20.83 9.40
N THR A 64 16.95 -21.46 8.47
CA THR A 64 16.42 -20.83 7.24
C THR A 64 15.24 -19.89 7.51
N MET A 65 14.72 -19.86 8.74
CA MET A 65 13.59 -19.02 9.11
C MET A 65 13.95 -17.53 9.11
N VAL A 66 13.12 -16.75 8.42
CA VAL A 66 13.26 -15.30 8.27
C VAL A 66 12.04 -14.65 8.88
N ALA A 67 12.23 -13.75 9.84
CA ALA A 67 11.12 -13.11 10.56
C ALA A 67 10.10 -14.14 11.12
N GLY A 68 10.61 -15.28 11.59
CA GLY A 68 9.82 -16.36 12.18
C GLY A 68 9.04 -17.25 11.21
N VAL A 69 9.31 -17.15 9.91
CA VAL A 69 8.65 -17.94 8.86
C VAL A 69 9.67 -18.72 8.03
N ASP A 70 9.36 -19.98 7.72
CA ASP A 70 10.15 -20.79 6.80
C ASP A 70 9.72 -20.55 5.36
N GLY A 71 10.58 -19.88 4.59
CA GLY A 71 10.31 -19.51 3.21
C GLY A 71 9.38 -18.31 3.07
N TRP A 72 9.89 -17.28 2.41
CA TRP A 72 9.09 -16.20 1.85
C TRP A 72 8.92 -16.44 0.37
N ASN A 73 7.77 -16.05 -0.20
CA ASN A 73 7.34 -16.26 -1.60
C ASN A 73 6.36 -17.45 -1.80
N LYS A 74 5.63 -17.86 -0.77
CA LYS A 74 4.43 -18.72 -0.89
C LYS A 74 3.23 -17.81 -1.17
N LYS A 75 2.87 -17.66 -2.45
CA LYS A 75 1.81 -16.76 -2.92
C LYS A 75 0.49 -17.51 -3.03
N GLU A 76 -0.58 -16.89 -2.55
CA GLU A 76 -1.96 -17.32 -2.79
C GLU A 76 -2.74 -16.17 -3.43
N GLN A 77 -3.81 -16.46 -4.18
CA GLN A 77 -4.61 -15.40 -4.81
C GLN A 77 -5.33 -14.56 -3.74
N GLN A 78 -5.75 -15.22 -2.67
CA GLN A 78 -6.46 -14.65 -1.53
C GLN A 78 -5.54 -13.91 -0.54
N ALA A 79 -4.21 -13.97 -0.72
CA ALA A 79 -3.24 -13.25 0.11
C ALA A 79 -2.06 -12.77 -0.76
N TYR A 80 -2.16 -11.53 -1.25
CA TYR A 80 -1.29 -11.03 -2.31
C TYR A 80 -0.79 -9.61 -2.04
N GLY A 81 0.34 -9.25 -2.66
CA GLY A 81 0.83 -7.88 -2.65
C GLY A 81 1.67 -7.55 -3.88
N ILE A 82 1.74 -6.27 -4.20
CA ILE A 82 2.49 -5.77 -5.35
C ILE A 82 3.05 -4.39 -5.02
N CYS A 83 4.26 -4.15 -5.50
CA CYS A 83 4.97 -2.90 -5.37
C CYS A 83 5.57 -2.56 -6.73
N ILE A 84 5.32 -1.35 -7.21
CA ILE A 84 5.78 -0.85 -8.51
C ILE A 84 6.29 0.59 -8.39
N SER A 85 7.06 1.03 -9.38
CA SER A 85 7.39 2.45 -9.55
C SER A 85 6.44 3.08 -10.57
N LEU A 86 5.77 4.18 -10.19
CA LEU A 86 5.00 5.00 -11.11
C LEU A 86 5.88 6.04 -11.82
N TYR A 87 7.12 6.23 -11.39
CA TYR A 87 8.07 7.14 -12.03
C TYR A 87 8.38 6.73 -13.47
N GLU A 88 8.91 7.69 -14.23
CA GLU A 88 9.30 7.50 -15.62
C GLU A 88 10.56 6.65 -15.78
N GLN A 89 10.68 6.01 -16.94
CA GLN A 89 11.94 5.42 -17.37
C GLN A 89 12.73 6.40 -18.25
N HIS A 90 13.95 6.73 -17.85
CA HIS A 90 14.80 7.58 -18.67
C HIS A 90 15.01 6.97 -20.08
N PRO A 91 14.66 7.67 -21.17
CA PRO A 91 14.52 7.06 -22.49
C PRO A 91 15.83 6.53 -23.08
N VAL A 92 16.96 7.16 -22.73
CA VAL A 92 18.30 6.81 -23.21
C VAL A 92 18.96 5.69 -22.41
N ASN A 93 19.08 5.82 -21.09
CA ASN A 93 19.84 4.88 -20.25
C ASN A 93 18.98 3.79 -19.58
N LYS A 94 17.66 3.86 -19.74
CA LYS A 94 16.67 2.90 -19.21
C LYS A 94 16.60 2.79 -17.68
N LYS A 95 17.24 3.70 -16.94
CA LYS A 95 17.10 3.78 -15.48
C LYS A 95 15.74 4.36 -15.13
N MET A 96 15.08 3.81 -14.11
CA MET A 96 13.87 4.41 -13.57
C MET A 96 14.25 5.59 -12.68
N SER A 97 13.48 6.67 -12.74
CA SER A 97 13.53 7.69 -11.70
C SER A 97 13.00 7.12 -10.38
N GLY A 98 13.46 7.63 -9.25
CA GLY A 98 13.11 7.11 -7.93
C GLY A 98 13.85 5.84 -7.52
N ASP A 99 14.60 5.18 -8.41
CA ASP A 99 15.33 3.96 -8.06
C ASP A 99 16.35 4.16 -6.91
N PRO A 100 16.48 3.17 -6.01
CA PRO A 100 15.69 1.94 -5.94
C PRO A 100 14.32 2.16 -5.26
N VAL A 101 13.37 1.25 -5.51
CA VAL A 101 12.03 1.30 -4.92
C VAL A 101 12.12 1.33 -3.39
N ALA A 102 11.56 2.39 -2.82
CA ALA A 102 11.66 2.71 -1.40
C ALA A 102 10.53 2.08 -0.56
N ASP A 103 9.42 1.70 -1.17
CA ASP A 103 8.34 0.97 -0.52
C ASP A 103 8.70 -0.51 -0.29
N ALA A 104 8.02 -1.11 0.68
CA ALA A 104 7.96 -2.55 0.81
C ALA A 104 6.65 -3.02 1.47
N PHE A 105 6.25 -4.26 1.21
CA PHE A 105 5.15 -4.93 1.91
C PHE A 105 5.54 -6.35 2.38
N SER A 106 4.80 -6.86 3.35
CA SER A 106 4.85 -8.26 3.78
C SER A 106 3.49 -8.73 4.31
N ILE A 107 3.18 -10.01 4.08
CA ILE A 107 1.97 -10.68 4.53
C ILE A 107 2.29 -12.10 4.98
N CYS A 108 1.73 -12.49 6.12
CA CYS A 108 1.67 -13.85 6.65
C CYS A 108 0.22 -14.20 6.94
N ALA A 109 -0.41 -14.96 6.04
CA ALA A 109 -1.76 -15.46 6.25
C ALA A 109 -1.72 -16.90 6.78
N ARG A 110 -2.51 -17.14 7.82
CA ARG A 110 -2.79 -18.45 8.41
C ARG A 110 -4.26 -18.78 8.18
N LYS A 111 -4.69 -19.99 8.56
CA LYS A 111 -6.08 -20.45 8.36
C LYS A 111 -7.13 -19.43 8.80
N ASN A 112 -6.99 -18.88 10.00
CA ASN A 112 -7.99 -17.96 10.56
C ASN A 112 -7.45 -16.57 10.98
N ASN A 113 -6.18 -16.28 10.72
CA ASN A 113 -5.57 -15.00 11.11
C ASN A 113 -4.53 -14.54 10.10
N THR A 114 -4.25 -13.25 10.07
CA THR A 114 -3.27 -12.68 9.13
C THR A 114 -2.52 -11.51 9.73
N ILE A 115 -1.20 -11.48 9.53
CA ILE A 115 -0.35 -10.32 9.79
C ILE A 115 0.03 -9.67 8.46
N MET A 116 -0.19 -8.36 8.33
CA MET A 116 0.22 -7.55 7.18
C MET A 116 1.00 -6.33 7.64
N VAL A 117 2.07 -6.00 6.93
CA VAL A 117 2.84 -4.77 7.18
C VAL A 117 3.21 -4.15 5.84
N ILE A 118 2.93 -2.86 5.68
CA ILE A 118 3.38 -2.05 4.55
C ILE A 118 4.16 -0.85 5.08
N ALA A 119 5.20 -0.45 4.35
CA ALA A 119 6.04 0.68 4.71
C ALA A 119 6.47 1.45 3.45
N ASP A 120 6.42 2.77 3.53
CA ASP A 120 6.89 3.70 2.51
C ASP A 120 8.12 4.44 3.04
N GLY A 121 9.27 4.23 2.38
CA GLY A 121 10.49 4.94 2.73
C GLY A 121 10.42 6.40 2.32
N VAL A 122 10.39 7.32 3.30
CA VAL A 122 10.24 8.77 3.06
C VAL A 122 11.30 9.27 2.07
N ASN A 123 10.85 10.01 1.05
CA ASN A 123 11.61 10.38 -0.15
C ASN A 123 11.89 9.17 -1.06
N TRP A 124 13.15 8.95 -1.43
CA TRP A 124 13.58 7.80 -2.21
C TRP A 124 15.09 7.58 -2.02
N GLY A 125 15.58 6.45 -2.52
CA GLY A 125 16.99 6.11 -2.45
C GLY A 125 17.27 4.97 -1.47
N GLU A 126 18.55 4.64 -1.35
CA GLU A 126 18.98 3.45 -0.62
C GLU A 126 18.65 3.48 0.87
N LYS A 127 18.76 4.65 1.51
CA LYS A 127 18.43 4.82 2.94
C LYS A 127 16.94 4.62 3.21
N SER A 128 16.08 5.19 2.37
CA SER A 128 14.62 5.06 2.46
C SER A 128 14.18 3.62 2.21
N ARG A 129 14.70 2.99 1.15
CA ARG A 129 14.49 1.56 0.87
C ARG A 129 14.93 0.66 2.02
N LEU A 130 16.10 0.93 2.59
CA LEU A 130 16.61 0.15 3.71
C LEU A 130 15.71 0.32 4.94
N ALA A 131 15.24 1.54 5.23
CA ALA A 131 14.33 1.80 6.34
C ALA A 131 13.02 1.02 6.22
N ALA A 132 12.35 1.07 5.07
CA ALA A 132 11.12 0.31 4.84
C ALA A 132 11.34 -1.20 5.04
N ARG A 133 12.37 -1.78 4.44
CA ARG A 133 12.67 -3.22 4.60
C ARG A 133 13.04 -3.59 6.03
N CYS A 134 13.76 -2.73 6.74
CA CYS A 134 14.06 -2.89 8.17
C CYS A 134 12.82 -2.84 9.04
N CYS A 135 11.89 -1.93 8.73
CA CYS A 135 10.61 -1.84 9.40
C CYS A 135 9.82 -3.14 9.28
N LEU A 136 9.62 -3.62 8.04
CA LEU A 136 8.93 -4.88 7.79
C LEU A 136 9.58 -6.04 8.55
N TYR A 137 10.90 -6.17 8.48
CA TYR A 137 11.60 -7.24 9.17
C TYR A 137 11.42 -7.15 10.69
N GLY A 138 11.65 -5.98 11.28
CA GLY A 138 11.56 -5.78 12.73
C GLY A 138 10.16 -6.08 13.26
N SER A 139 9.12 -5.52 12.63
CA SER A 139 7.73 -5.75 13.04
C SER A 139 7.31 -7.20 12.83
N MET A 140 7.53 -7.76 11.63
CA MET A 140 7.12 -9.12 11.31
C MET A 140 7.85 -10.17 12.16
N ASN A 141 9.15 -9.95 12.42
CA ASN A 141 9.94 -10.84 13.28
C ASN A 141 9.44 -10.81 14.72
N TYR A 142 9.14 -9.62 15.25
CA TYR A 142 8.59 -9.47 16.60
C TYR A 142 7.25 -10.19 16.74
N LEU A 143 6.31 -9.91 15.83
CA LEU A 143 4.95 -10.47 15.88
C LEU A 143 4.97 -11.99 15.75
N ASN A 144 5.70 -12.55 14.77
CA ASN A 144 5.76 -14.01 14.63
C ASN A 144 6.43 -14.68 15.83
N ASN A 145 7.48 -14.06 16.39
CA ASN A 145 8.14 -14.59 17.58
C ASN A 145 7.21 -14.55 18.80
N GLN A 146 6.58 -13.42 19.11
CA GLN A 146 5.72 -13.28 20.28
C GLN A 146 4.48 -14.19 20.18
N ILE A 147 3.74 -14.09 19.08
CA ILE A 147 2.44 -14.76 18.94
C ILE A 147 2.63 -16.27 18.82
N PHE A 148 3.52 -16.73 17.92
CA PHE A 148 3.56 -18.15 17.53
C PHE A 148 4.74 -18.92 18.12
N GLN A 149 5.93 -18.31 18.28
CA GLN A 149 7.07 -19.03 18.85
C GLN A 149 7.04 -19.06 20.38
N GLN A 150 6.68 -17.94 21.01
CA GLN A 150 6.52 -17.82 22.46
C GLN A 150 5.11 -18.19 22.93
N LYS A 151 4.18 -18.46 21.99
CA LYS A 151 2.79 -18.83 22.27
C LYS A 151 2.03 -17.80 23.10
N ASN A 152 2.36 -16.52 22.90
CA ASN A 152 1.66 -15.40 23.52
C ASN A 152 0.49 -14.96 22.63
N TYR A 153 -0.51 -15.84 22.46
CA TYR A 153 -1.67 -15.53 21.63
C TYR A 153 -2.51 -14.43 22.30
N PRO A 154 -2.85 -13.34 21.59
CA PRO A 154 -3.68 -12.29 22.15
C PRO A 154 -5.10 -12.80 22.39
N SER A 155 -5.57 -12.70 23.62
CA SER A 155 -6.94 -13.07 24.02
C SER A 155 -7.95 -11.96 23.77
N SER A 156 -7.48 -10.73 23.54
CA SER A 156 -8.33 -9.57 23.28
C SER A 156 -7.78 -8.62 22.22
N THR A 157 -8.65 -7.79 21.66
CA THR A 157 -8.27 -6.72 20.72
C THR A 157 -7.24 -5.75 21.29
N GLN A 158 -7.28 -5.45 22.58
CA GLN A 158 -6.31 -4.59 23.23
C GLN A 158 -4.92 -5.25 23.29
N GLU A 159 -4.84 -6.54 23.61
CA GLU A 159 -3.58 -7.29 23.57
C GLU A 159 -3.01 -7.39 22.15
N ALA A 160 -3.87 -7.61 21.14
CA ALA A 160 -3.47 -7.61 19.74
C ALA A 160 -2.88 -6.25 19.31
N LEU A 161 -3.52 -5.14 19.70
CA LEU A 161 -3.03 -3.78 19.44
C LEU A 161 -1.73 -3.46 20.20
N THR A 162 -1.57 -3.95 21.43
CA THR A 162 -0.32 -3.83 22.19
C THR A 162 0.83 -4.52 21.46
N LEU A 163 0.64 -5.75 20.98
CA LEU A 163 1.64 -6.48 20.20
C LEU A 163 2.02 -5.73 18.91
N LEU A 164 1.04 -5.18 18.19
CA LEU A 164 1.29 -4.34 17.01
C LEU A 164 2.10 -3.09 17.37
N ARG A 165 1.75 -2.41 18.48
CA ARG A 165 2.45 -1.19 18.92
C ARG A 165 3.91 -1.45 19.29
N GLU A 166 4.17 -2.54 20.01
CA GLU A 166 5.51 -2.99 20.36
C GLU A 166 6.32 -3.42 19.12
N SER A 167 5.65 -3.97 18.10
CA SER A 167 6.29 -4.33 16.83
C SER A 167 6.84 -3.11 16.06
N LEU A 168 6.22 -1.92 16.22
CA LEU A 168 6.73 -0.67 15.67
C LEU A 168 8.00 -0.19 16.40
N ASP A 169 8.06 -0.41 17.71
CA ASP A 169 9.26 -0.08 18.49
C ASP A 169 10.45 -0.96 18.07
N GLU A 170 10.21 -2.26 17.83
CA GLU A 170 11.23 -3.17 17.29
C GLU A 170 11.64 -2.81 15.86
N ALA A 171 10.68 -2.44 15.00
CA ALA A 171 10.98 -1.90 13.67
C ALA A 171 11.90 -0.68 13.75
N HIS A 172 11.58 0.28 14.62
CA HIS A 172 12.39 1.47 14.82
C HIS A 172 13.81 1.13 15.30
N ARG A 173 13.95 0.25 16.31
CA ARG A 173 15.26 -0.23 16.78
C ARG A 173 16.07 -0.87 15.65
N PHE A 174 15.43 -1.68 14.82
CA PHE A 174 16.09 -2.37 13.72
C PHE A 174 16.52 -1.40 12.59
N ILE A 175 15.72 -0.38 12.29
CA ILE A 175 16.10 0.71 11.37
C ILE A 175 17.38 1.40 11.86
N LEU A 176 17.44 1.78 13.14
CA LEU A 176 18.63 2.42 13.71
C LEU A 176 19.85 1.48 13.67
N GLN A 177 19.67 0.21 13.99
CA GLN A 177 20.74 -0.79 13.97
C GLN A 177 21.36 -0.94 12.57
N LYS A 178 20.55 -0.85 11.53
CA LYS A 178 20.97 -0.96 10.14
C LYS A 178 21.32 0.36 9.48
N ASP A 179 21.31 1.46 10.25
CA ASP A 179 21.55 2.81 9.74
C ASP A 179 20.61 3.11 8.54
N GLY A 180 19.34 2.75 8.68
CA GLY A 180 18.28 3.08 7.72
C GLY A 180 17.88 4.56 7.79
N GLY A 181 17.24 5.05 6.72
CA GLY A 181 16.60 6.37 6.70
C GLY A 181 15.26 6.38 7.45
N LEU A 182 14.29 7.10 6.88
CA LEU A 182 12.96 7.26 7.46
C LEU A 182 11.93 6.43 6.68
N THR A 183 10.90 5.95 7.36
CA THR A 183 9.80 5.21 6.71
C THR A 183 8.48 5.40 7.47
N THR A 184 7.37 5.45 6.75
CA THR A 184 6.03 5.24 7.31
C THR A 184 5.83 3.76 7.60
N VAL A 185 4.77 3.42 8.32
CA VAL A 185 4.36 2.03 8.53
C VAL A 185 2.87 1.94 8.85
N CYS A 186 2.19 1.00 8.18
CA CYS A 186 0.88 0.52 8.59
C CYS A 186 0.98 -0.99 8.85
N ALA A 187 0.77 -1.40 10.09
CA ALA A 187 0.78 -2.80 10.53
C ALA A 187 -0.63 -3.24 10.93
N CYS A 188 -1.05 -4.41 10.46
CA CYS A 188 -2.38 -4.96 10.66
C CYS A 188 -2.31 -6.41 11.15
N LEU A 189 -3.15 -6.73 12.13
CA LEU A 189 -3.41 -8.08 12.61
C LEU A 189 -4.92 -8.34 12.53
N ILE A 190 -5.30 -9.37 11.78
CA ILE A 190 -6.69 -9.81 11.61
C ILE A 190 -6.87 -11.08 12.44
N CYS A 191 -7.83 -11.08 13.37
CA CYS A 191 -8.09 -12.18 14.28
C CYS A 191 -9.59 -12.53 14.34
N PRO A 192 -9.94 -13.82 14.51
CA PRO A 192 -11.33 -14.23 14.69
C PRO A 192 -11.86 -13.75 16.05
N VAL A 193 -13.13 -13.36 16.10
CA VAL A 193 -13.77 -12.86 17.34
C VAL A 193 -14.48 -13.99 18.08
N SER A 194 -14.27 -14.08 19.39
CA SER A 194 -14.89 -15.11 20.23
C SER A 194 -16.42 -14.99 20.22
N ASN A 195 -17.12 -16.11 20.00
CA ASN A 195 -18.59 -16.18 19.90
C ASN A 195 -19.17 -15.29 18.78
N SER A 196 -18.45 -15.14 17.66
CA SER A 196 -18.88 -14.41 16.47
C SER A 196 -18.39 -15.10 15.20
N ASP A 197 -19.00 -14.77 14.06
CA ASP A 197 -18.55 -15.17 12.71
C ASP A 197 -17.70 -14.06 12.04
N GLN A 198 -17.31 -13.07 12.84
CA GLN A 198 -16.61 -11.88 12.39
C GLN A 198 -15.16 -11.89 12.85
N TYR A 199 -14.38 -11.07 12.17
CA TYR A 199 -12.97 -10.87 12.43
C TYR A 199 -12.74 -9.44 12.89
N ALA A 200 -11.89 -9.29 13.89
CA ALA A 200 -11.35 -8.00 14.30
C ALA A 200 -10.18 -7.64 13.39
N VAL A 201 -10.20 -6.43 12.84
CA VAL A 201 -9.11 -5.83 12.08
C VAL A 201 -8.44 -4.81 12.98
N CYS A 202 -7.34 -5.20 13.60
CA CYS A 202 -6.52 -4.34 14.46
C CYS A 202 -5.40 -3.72 13.62
N CYS A 203 -5.27 -2.39 13.62
CA CYS A 203 -4.19 -1.70 12.92
C CYS A 203 -3.44 -0.74 13.84
N VAL A 204 -2.13 -0.62 13.64
CA VAL A 204 -1.32 0.48 14.19
C VAL A 204 -0.60 1.16 13.03
N ASN A 205 -0.80 2.47 12.90
CA ASN A 205 -0.30 3.28 11.79
C ASN A 205 0.59 4.43 12.28
N VAL A 206 1.65 4.72 11.52
CA VAL A 206 2.48 5.94 11.62
C VAL A 206 2.77 6.41 10.20
N GLY A 207 2.40 7.65 9.89
CA GLY A 207 2.51 8.20 8.55
C GLY A 207 1.21 8.14 7.74
N ASP A 208 1.33 8.16 6.42
CA ASP A 208 0.22 8.27 5.45
C ASP A 208 0.04 7.03 4.56
N SER A 209 0.56 5.89 5.00
CA SER A 209 0.16 4.58 4.47
C SER A 209 -1.14 4.13 5.14
N PHE A 210 -2.19 3.89 4.38
CA PHE A 210 -3.54 3.69 4.91
C PHE A 210 -4.02 2.25 4.80
N GLY A 211 -4.92 1.88 5.70
CA GLY A 211 -5.57 0.55 5.74
C GLY A 211 -7.06 0.65 5.47
N PHE A 212 -7.60 -0.31 4.73
CA PHE A 212 -8.96 -0.30 4.21
C PHE A 212 -9.63 -1.67 4.34
N ILE A 213 -10.96 -1.67 4.39
CA ILE A 213 -11.79 -2.87 4.26
C ILE A 213 -12.76 -2.66 3.09
N TYR A 214 -12.73 -3.58 2.13
CA TYR A 214 -13.73 -3.71 1.09
C TYR A 214 -14.75 -4.79 1.48
N ASN A 215 -16.03 -4.41 1.45
CA ASN A 215 -17.15 -5.32 1.57
C ASN A 215 -18.09 -5.06 0.38
N VAL A 216 -18.54 -6.12 -0.30
CA VAL A 216 -19.37 -6.00 -1.51
C VAL A 216 -20.67 -5.21 -1.30
N ASN A 217 -21.25 -5.27 -0.10
CA ASN A 217 -22.51 -4.61 0.24
C ASN A 217 -22.33 -3.20 0.80
N HIS A 218 -21.20 -2.93 1.47
CA HIS A 218 -20.94 -1.68 2.18
C HIS A 218 -19.89 -0.79 1.48
N GLY A 219 -19.24 -1.28 0.43
CA GLY A 219 -18.17 -0.59 -0.26
C GLY A 219 -16.86 -0.60 0.53
N ILE A 220 -15.99 0.35 0.21
CA ILE A 220 -14.68 0.50 0.86
C ILE A 220 -14.79 1.51 2.01
N ARG A 221 -14.20 1.18 3.17
CA ARG A 221 -14.02 2.10 4.31
C ARG A 221 -12.56 2.12 4.77
N GLU A 222 -12.07 3.28 5.21
CA GLU A 222 -10.71 3.43 5.74
C GLU A 222 -10.68 3.12 7.24
N VAL A 223 -9.84 2.17 7.64
CA VAL A 223 -9.63 1.77 9.04
C VAL A 223 -8.72 2.76 9.77
N THR A 224 -7.77 3.36 9.06
CA THR A 224 -6.74 4.27 9.59
C THR A 224 -7.17 5.73 9.68
N ILE A 225 -8.48 6.02 9.61
CA ILE A 225 -9.01 7.40 9.57
C ILE A 225 -8.58 8.29 10.74
N GLY A 226 -8.23 7.70 11.89
CA GLY A 226 -7.72 8.43 13.05
C GLY A 226 -6.31 9.03 12.87
N SER A 227 -5.57 8.60 11.83
CA SER A 227 -4.20 9.05 11.56
C SER A 227 -4.10 10.38 10.82
N HIS A 228 -5.22 10.96 10.41
CA HIS A 228 -5.26 12.27 9.78
C HIS A 228 -6.64 12.92 9.94
N ASP A 229 -6.68 14.26 9.94
CA ASP A 229 -7.95 14.98 9.95
C ASP A 229 -8.54 15.07 8.53
N VAL A 230 -9.52 14.23 8.25
CA VAL A 230 -10.26 14.21 6.98
C VAL A 230 -11.01 15.52 6.66
N SER A 231 -11.17 16.41 7.64
CA SER A 231 -11.80 17.72 7.44
C SER A 231 -10.79 18.82 7.13
N SER A 232 -9.49 18.54 7.27
CA SER A 232 -8.41 19.49 7.04
C SER A 232 -7.65 19.18 5.75
N GLU A 233 -7.08 20.21 5.13
CA GLU A 233 -6.27 20.05 3.93
C GLU A 233 -4.95 19.35 4.29
N ARG A 234 -4.67 18.22 3.64
CA ARG A 234 -3.41 17.47 3.78
C ARG A 234 -2.35 18.02 2.82
N ASP A 235 -1.13 18.27 3.32
CA ASP A 235 0.03 18.43 2.46
C ASP A 235 0.49 17.04 2.01
N ILE A 236 0.29 16.72 0.74
CA ILE A 236 0.65 15.41 0.13
C ILE A 236 2.16 15.12 0.10
N ARG A 237 2.99 16.03 0.59
CA ARG A 237 4.45 15.88 0.74
C ARG A 237 4.84 15.59 2.18
N ASP A 238 3.91 15.73 3.10
CA ASP A 238 4.11 15.49 4.51
C ASP A 238 3.39 14.21 4.89
N ALA A 239 4.17 13.16 5.17
CA ALA A 239 3.63 11.92 5.72
C ALA A 239 3.06 12.12 7.12
N GLY A 240 3.43 13.24 7.76
CA GLY A 240 3.19 13.55 9.14
C GLY A 240 4.13 12.78 10.06
N GLY A 241 4.06 11.45 10.03
CA GLY A 241 4.79 10.58 10.97
C GLY A 241 5.76 9.65 10.26
N ALA A 242 6.86 9.32 10.93
CA ALA A 242 7.84 8.37 10.41
C ALA A 242 8.62 7.67 11.53
N LEU A 243 8.93 6.39 11.29
CA LEU A 243 9.98 5.68 12.00
C LEU A 243 11.36 6.02 11.41
N GLY A 244 12.41 5.69 12.16
CA GLY A 244 13.80 6.05 11.86
C GLY A 244 14.28 7.30 12.61
N PRO A 245 15.50 7.76 12.32
CA PRO A 245 16.15 8.88 13.02
C PRO A 245 15.63 10.25 12.55
N VAL A 246 14.38 10.59 12.87
CA VAL A 246 13.77 11.88 12.48
C VAL A 246 14.41 13.03 13.25
N ASP A 247 14.45 12.92 14.59
CA ASP A 247 15.15 13.85 15.48
C ASP A 247 16.23 13.10 16.28
N GLY A 248 17.44 13.08 15.73
CA GLY A 248 18.57 12.34 16.27
C GLY A 248 18.36 10.83 16.14
N ILE A 249 17.87 10.18 17.20
CA ILE A 249 17.50 8.76 17.19
C ILE A 249 16.00 8.54 17.40
N ASN A 250 15.22 9.61 17.57
CA ASN A 250 13.80 9.50 17.90
C ASN A 250 12.94 9.45 16.62
N PRO A 251 11.86 8.64 16.61
CA PRO A 251 10.86 8.69 15.56
C PRO A 251 9.91 9.89 15.74
N GLU A 252 9.17 10.21 14.68
CA GLU A 252 8.06 11.16 14.72
C GLU A 252 6.73 10.41 14.75
N LEU A 253 6.05 10.46 15.90
CA LEU A 253 4.85 9.66 16.19
C LEU A 253 3.59 10.51 16.33
N HIS A 254 3.61 11.74 15.81
CA HIS A 254 2.57 12.74 16.04
C HIS A 254 1.15 12.31 15.58
N ASN A 255 1.05 11.41 14.59
CA ASN A 255 -0.18 10.85 14.06
C ASN A 255 -0.25 9.33 14.27
N LEU A 256 0.54 8.82 15.21
CA LEU A 256 0.44 7.42 15.58
C LEU A 256 -0.99 7.11 16.01
N THR A 257 -1.57 6.09 15.41
CA THR A 257 -2.97 5.73 15.64
C THR A 257 -3.11 4.23 15.80
N CYS A 258 -3.81 3.82 16.85
CA CYS A 258 -4.38 2.49 16.99
C CYS A 258 -5.80 2.51 16.42
N SER A 259 -6.15 1.55 15.57
CA SER A 259 -7.46 1.43 14.94
C SER A 259 -8.04 0.02 15.09
N LEU A 260 -9.36 -0.07 15.24
CA LEU A 260 -10.12 -1.31 15.27
C LEU A 260 -11.38 -1.16 14.41
N SER A 261 -11.61 -2.14 13.54
CA SER A 261 -12.90 -2.34 12.88
C SER A 261 -13.20 -3.83 12.79
N PHE A 262 -14.37 -4.19 12.28
CA PHE A 262 -14.81 -5.57 12.14
C PHE A 262 -15.16 -5.87 10.69
N CYS A 263 -14.92 -7.10 10.26
CA CYS A 263 -15.24 -7.58 8.92
C CYS A 263 -15.78 -9.02 8.98
N ASN A 264 -16.38 -9.47 7.89
CA ASN A 264 -16.90 -10.82 7.75
C ASN A 264 -16.00 -11.67 6.86
N SER A 265 -16.18 -12.98 6.88
CA SER A 265 -15.61 -13.86 5.86
C SER A 265 -16.05 -13.41 4.46
N GLY A 266 -15.12 -13.41 3.50
CA GLY A 266 -15.28 -12.89 2.15
C GLY A 266 -15.01 -11.38 1.98
N ASP A 267 -14.84 -10.63 3.06
CA ASP A 267 -14.37 -9.23 2.96
C ASP A 267 -12.88 -9.19 2.61
N VAL A 268 -12.42 -8.13 1.94
CA VAL A 268 -11.00 -7.93 1.62
C VAL A 268 -10.42 -6.80 2.48
N VAL A 269 -9.39 -7.11 3.26
CA VAL A 269 -8.60 -6.12 3.99
C VAL A 269 -7.35 -5.81 3.19
N PHE A 270 -7.04 -4.53 2.96
CA PHE A 270 -5.88 -4.13 2.20
C PHE A 270 -5.21 -2.88 2.75
N LEU A 271 -3.88 -2.80 2.58
CA LEU A 271 -3.05 -1.66 2.99
C LEU A 271 -2.38 -1.06 1.76
N THR A 272 -2.23 0.26 1.72
CA THR A 272 -1.63 0.97 0.59
C THR A 272 -0.64 2.04 1.01
N THR A 273 0.40 2.27 0.19
CA THR A 273 1.21 3.50 0.27
C THR A 273 0.54 4.67 -0.45
N ASP A 274 1.07 5.88 -0.27
CA ASP A 274 0.50 7.11 -0.82
C ASP A 274 0.51 7.13 -2.37
N GLY A 275 1.44 6.42 -3.00
CA GLY A 275 1.49 6.24 -4.46
C GLY A 275 0.26 5.53 -5.01
N ILE A 276 -0.49 4.78 -4.19
CA ILE A 276 -1.83 4.30 -4.53
C ILE A 276 -2.88 5.32 -4.09
N SER A 277 -2.98 5.62 -2.79
CA SER A 277 -4.12 6.34 -2.22
C SER A 277 -4.27 7.77 -2.74
N ASP A 278 -3.17 8.51 -2.94
CA ASP A 278 -3.20 9.87 -3.48
C ASP A 278 -3.75 9.91 -4.91
N ASN A 279 -3.53 8.84 -5.68
CA ASN A 279 -4.00 8.75 -7.06
C ASN A 279 -5.52 8.52 -7.19
N PHE A 280 -6.24 8.37 -6.08
CA PHE A 280 -7.70 8.38 -6.04
C PHE A 280 -8.31 9.73 -5.61
N ASP A 281 -7.49 10.67 -5.14
CA ASP A 281 -7.94 12.00 -4.76
C ASP A 281 -8.37 12.83 -6.00
N PRO A 282 -9.59 13.41 -6.02
CA PRO A 282 -10.12 14.07 -7.21
C PRO A 282 -9.38 15.36 -7.61
N VAL A 283 -8.61 15.97 -6.70
CA VAL A 283 -7.73 17.11 -6.97
C VAL A 283 -6.39 16.65 -7.56
N VAL A 284 -5.88 15.50 -7.11
CA VAL A 284 -4.69 14.85 -7.70
C VAL A 284 -5.00 14.36 -9.11
N THR A 285 -6.16 13.75 -9.33
CA THR A 285 -6.63 13.29 -10.65
C THR A 285 -7.10 14.43 -11.56
N LYS A 286 -7.12 15.68 -11.07
CA LYS A 286 -7.51 16.89 -11.81
C LYS A 286 -8.96 16.90 -12.28
N ILE A 287 -9.85 16.14 -11.67
CA ILE A 287 -11.29 16.20 -11.98
C ILE A 287 -12.01 17.25 -11.12
N ALA A 288 -11.48 17.57 -9.94
CA ALA A 288 -11.98 18.59 -9.02
C ALA A 288 -10.90 19.65 -8.69
N ILE A 289 -11.30 20.71 -8.01
CA ILE A 289 -10.42 21.71 -7.40
C ILE A 289 -10.62 21.71 -5.89
N ALA A 290 -9.53 21.87 -5.13
CA ALA A 290 -9.62 22.01 -3.68
C ALA A 290 -10.39 23.29 -3.30
N GLN A 291 -11.34 23.17 -2.38
CA GLN A 291 -12.06 24.30 -1.83
C GLN A 291 -11.09 25.30 -1.19
N ARG A 292 -11.20 26.58 -1.53
CA ARG A 292 -10.32 27.63 -0.97
C ARG A 292 -10.74 27.97 0.45
N SER A 293 -9.76 28.21 1.33
CA SER A 293 -10.03 28.76 2.66
C SER A 293 -10.56 30.20 2.54
N PRO A 294 -11.53 30.62 3.40
CA PRO A 294 -12.12 31.96 3.35
C PRO A 294 -11.10 33.11 3.57
N ASP A 295 -9.98 32.82 4.26
CA ASP A 295 -9.01 33.83 4.73
C ASP A 295 -7.85 34.09 3.76
N ALA A 296 -7.86 33.49 2.57
CA ALA A 296 -6.88 33.79 1.54
C ALA A 296 -7.14 35.20 0.96
N ASN A 297 -6.48 36.21 1.55
CA ASN A 297 -6.49 37.60 1.10
C ASN A 297 -6.46 37.71 -0.44
N LEU A 298 -7.57 38.15 -1.00
CA LEU A 298 -7.82 38.29 -2.44
C LEU A 298 -6.94 39.39 -3.03
N ASN A 299 -5.73 39.04 -3.44
CA ASN A 299 -4.95 39.79 -4.44
C ASN A 299 -4.42 38.82 -5.49
N SER A 300 -5.32 38.19 -6.25
CA SER A 300 -4.98 37.69 -7.57
C SER A 300 -6.15 37.90 -8.52
N THR A 301 -6.03 38.98 -9.28
CA THR A 301 -6.65 39.12 -10.60
C THR A 301 -6.16 38.00 -11.50
N SER A 302 -6.78 36.84 -11.38
CA SER A 302 -6.77 35.75 -12.36
C SER A 302 -8.11 35.02 -12.27
N ALA A 303 -9.19 35.81 -12.21
CA ALA A 303 -10.49 35.38 -12.65
C ALA A 303 -10.45 35.34 -14.17
N ASP A 304 -9.80 34.33 -14.76
CA ASP A 304 -9.95 34.07 -16.18
C ASP A 304 -9.68 32.59 -16.51
N ILE A 305 -10.71 32.02 -17.15
CA ILE A 305 -10.85 30.70 -17.78
C ILE A 305 -11.65 29.70 -16.94
N ASN A 306 -12.97 29.66 -17.20
CA ASN A 306 -13.89 28.52 -17.05
C ASN A 306 -13.37 27.37 -16.17
N CYS A 307 -13.58 27.45 -14.86
CA CYS A 307 -13.45 26.25 -14.05
C CYS A 307 -14.78 25.49 -14.07
N SER A 308 -14.97 24.64 -15.09
CA SER A 308 -16.11 23.71 -15.15
C SER A 308 -15.99 22.55 -14.15
N LYS A 309 -14.98 22.57 -13.26
CA LYS A 309 -14.70 21.47 -12.33
C LYS A 309 -15.35 21.77 -10.99
N PRO A 310 -15.92 20.76 -10.31
CA PRO A 310 -16.46 20.93 -8.98
C PRO A 310 -15.34 21.32 -7.99
N GLU A 311 -15.65 22.26 -7.10
CA GLU A 311 -14.86 22.47 -5.88
C GLU A 311 -15.27 21.41 -4.84
N MET A 312 -14.30 20.86 -4.13
CA MET A 312 -14.53 19.84 -3.11
C MET A 312 -13.73 20.16 -1.84
N SER A 313 -14.40 20.04 -0.68
CA SER A 313 -13.79 20.08 0.65
C SER A 313 -12.89 18.85 0.89
N PRO A 314 -11.94 18.90 1.85
CA PRO A 314 -11.14 17.73 2.22
C PRO A 314 -11.97 16.48 2.51
N ARG A 315 -13.09 16.66 3.23
CA ARG A 315 -13.98 15.55 3.58
C ARG A 315 -14.69 14.95 2.37
N GLU A 316 -15.13 15.77 1.42
CA GLU A 316 -15.73 15.29 0.18
C GLU A 316 -14.71 14.56 -0.69
N ARG A 317 -13.47 15.05 -0.74
CA ARG A 317 -12.36 14.39 -1.45
C ARG A 317 -12.08 13.01 -0.89
N HIS A 318 -11.98 12.88 0.44
CA HIS A 318 -11.78 11.59 1.11
C HIS A 318 -12.90 10.60 0.75
N ILE A 319 -14.18 11.01 0.85
CA ILE A 319 -15.32 10.16 0.47
C ILE A 319 -15.26 9.78 -1.01
N TYR A 320 -14.91 10.73 -1.89
CA TYR A 320 -14.78 10.49 -3.32
C TYR A 320 -13.70 9.46 -3.62
N SER A 321 -12.51 9.58 -3.02
CA SER A 321 -11.40 8.64 -3.23
C SER A 321 -11.83 7.19 -2.96
N MET A 322 -12.54 6.99 -1.85
CA MET A 322 -13.08 5.67 -1.47
C MET A 322 -14.09 5.13 -2.47
N LYS A 323 -14.98 5.99 -2.96
CA LYS A 323 -15.97 5.62 -3.98
C LYS A 323 -15.34 5.35 -5.34
N GLU A 324 -14.25 6.01 -5.66
CA GLU A 324 -13.50 5.77 -6.90
C GLU A 324 -12.72 4.44 -6.83
N MET A 325 -12.13 4.10 -5.67
CA MET A 325 -11.56 2.77 -5.45
C MET A 325 -12.63 1.68 -5.59
N GLU A 326 -13.80 1.87 -4.98
CA GLU A 326 -14.95 0.95 -5.09
C GLU A 326 -15.41 0.79 -6.54
N ARG A 327 -15.48 1.90 -7.30
CA ARG A 327 -15.82 1.88 -8.72
C ARG A 327 -14.84 1.02 -9.54
N VAL A 328 -13.53 1.11 -9.25
CA VAL A 328 -12.50 0.31 -9.94
C VAL A 328 -12.68 -1.17 -9.66
N VAL A 329 -13.00 -1.56 -8.42
CA VAL A 329 -13.25 -2.95 -8.06
C VAL A 329 -14.53 -3.47 -8.74
N HIS A 330 -15.64 -2.73 -8.68
CA HIS A 330 -16.88 -3.15 -9.35
C HIS A 330 -16.77 -3.18 -10.88
N GLU A 331 -15.97 -2.31 -11.49
CA GLU A 331 -15.69 -2.37 -12.93
C GLU A 331 -14.98 -3.67 -13.31
N PHE A 332 -14.06 -4.15 -12.46
CA PHE A 332 -13.45 -5.46 -12.65
C PHE A 332 -14.50 -6.58 -12.59
N GLU A 333 -15.28 -6.66 -11.50
CA GLU A 333 -16.28 -7.71 -11.28
C GLU A 333 -17.34 -7.75 -12.38
N LEU A 334 -17.76 -6.57 -12.86
CA LEU A 334 -18.72 -6.47 -13.97
C LEU A 334 -18.16 -7.02 -15.29
N ILE A 335 -16.86 -6.87 -15.53
CA ILE A 335 -16.22 -7.33 -16.77
C ILE A 335 -15.88 -8.83 -16.72
N THR A 336 -15.52 -9.34 -15.54
CA THR A 336 -15.11 -10.74 -15.35
C THR A 336 -16.25 -11.66 -14.98
N GLU A 337 -17.36 -11.12 -14.44
CA GLU A 337 -18.46 -11.89 -13.84
C GLU A 337 -17.98 -12.74 -12.65
N GLU A 338 -16.87 -12.34 -12.00
CA GLU A 338 -16.23 -13.03 -10.87
C GLU A 338 -16.01 -12.04 -9.72
N GLN A 339 -16.16 -12.49 -8.48
CA GLN A 339 -15.79 -11.70 -7.29
C GLN A 339 -14.29 -11.45 -7.25
N CYS A 340 -13.92 -10.27 -6.75
CA CYS A 340 -12.53 -9.83 -6.73
C CYS A 340 -11.76 -10.46 -5.56
N SER A 341 -10.84 -11.39 -5.82
CA SER A 341 -9.91 -11.86 -4.78
C SER A 341 -8.88 -10.77 -4.44
N ALA A 342 -8.09 -10.98 -3.37
CA ALA A 342 -7.04 -10.05 -2.97
C ALA A 342 -6.05 -9.72 -4.12
N GLN A 343 -5.70 -10.71 -4.96
CA GLN A 343 -4.82 -10.51 -6.11
C GLN A 343 -5.46 -9.62 -7.20
N GLU A 344 -6.71 -9.89 -7.56
CA GLU A 344 -7.46 -9.11 -8.54
C GLU A 344 -7.69 -7.67 -8.05
N LEU A 345 -7.96 -7.47 -6.75
CA LEU A 345 -8.13 -6.14 -6.14
C LEU A 345 -6.83 -5.34 -6.25
N CYS A 346 -5.71 -5.95 -5.82
CA CYS A 346 -4.39 -5.35 -5.96
C CYS A 346 -4.09 -4.98 -7.42
N GLY A 347 -4.33 -5.90 -8.35
CA GLY A 347 -4.09 -5.71 -9.77
C GLY A 347 -4.94 -4.58 -10.38
N SER A 348 -6.21 -4.49 -10.00
CA SER A 348 -7.16 -3.51 -10.53
C SER A 348 -6.82 -2.09 -10.07
N LEU A 349 -6.54 -1.89 -8.78
CA LEU A 349 -6.14 -0.59 -8.24
C LEU A 349 -4.78 -0.13 -8.81
N VAL A 350 -3.80 -1.04 -8.90
CA VAL A 350 -2.50 -0.74 -9.53
C VAL A 350 -2.65 -0.36 -11.00
N GLN A 351 -3.46 -1.10 -11.75
CA GLN A 351 -3.70 -0.81 -13.16
C GLN A 351 -4.38 0.55 -13.35
N HIS A 352 -5.29 0.94 -12.45
CA HIS A 352 -5.92 2.25 -12.46
C HIS A 352 -4.87 3.36 -12.31
N VAL A 353 -4.04 3.31 -11.26
CA VAL A 353 -3.05 4.37 -11.00
C VAL A 353 -1.95 4.41 -12.07
N LEU A 354 -1.56 3.26 -12.63
CA LEU A 354 -0.67 3.19 -13.79
C LEU A 354 -1.29 3.90 -14.99
N THR A 355 -2.55 3.63 -15.30
CA THR A 355 -3.23 4.25 -16.44
C THR A 355 -3.38 5.76 -16.24
N LEU A 356 -3.70 6.21 -15.02
CA LEU A 356 -3.84 7.62 -14.67
C LEU A 356 -2.53 8.39 -14.87
N THR A 357 -1.41 7.81 -14.42
CA THR A 357 -0.08 8.46 -14.42
C THR A 357 0.69 8.34 -15.74
N ASP A 358 0.17 7.58 -16.71
CA ASP A 358 0.82 7.32 -18.00
C ASP A 358 1.17 8.60 -18.79
N ASN A 359 0.28 9.59 -18.79
CA ASN A 359 0.54 10.86 -19.48
C ASN A 359 1.70 11.63 -18.84
N LYS A 360 1.84 11.58 -17.51
CA LYS A 360 2.97 12.21 -16.80
C LYS A 360 4.28 11.54 -17.15
N ARG A 361 4.33 10.21 -17.12
CA ARG A 361 5.49 9.45 -17.57
C ARG A 361 5.85 9.81 -19.01
N LYS A 362 4.92 9.76 -19.96
CA LYS A 362 5.17 10.09 -21.38
C LYS A 362 5.75 11.49 -21.62
N ILE A 363 5.39 12.48 -20.79
CA ILE A 363 5.99 13.81 -20.86
C ILE A 363 7.49 13.74 -20.54
N LEU A 364 7.86 13.03 -19.46
CA LEU A 364 9.23 12.91 -18.99
C LEU A 364 10.05 11.90 -19.81
N GLU A 365 9.42 10.88 -20.38
CA GLU A 365 10.06 9.86 -21.22
C GLU A 365 10.34 10.34 -22.65
N ASN A 366 9.98 11.58 -22.98
CA ASN A 366 10.18 12.12 -24.33
C ASN A 366 11.69 12.21 -24.67
N PRO A 367 12.19 11.45 -25.66
CA PRO A 367 13.62 11.43 -26.01
C PRO A 367 14.16 12.80 -26.43
N ALA A 368 13.30 13.68 -26.95
CA ALA A 368 13.68 15.03 -27.36
C ALA A 368 14.25 15.85 -26.19
N LEU A 369 13.79 15.60 -24.95
CA LEU A 369 14.27 16.29 -23.74
C LEU A 369 15.74 16.01 -23.43
N TYR A 370 16.24 14.85 -23.86
CA TYR A 370 17.59 14.35 -23.58
C TYR A 370 18.53 14.45 -24.78
N SER A 371 18.15 15.21 -25.80
CA SER A 371 18.98 15.47 -26.97
C SER A 371 20.32 16.07 -26.53
N ARG A 372 21.45 15.53 -27.01
CA ARG A 372 22.81 16.01 -26.70
C ARG A 372 23.15 17.40 -27.28
N ARG A 373 22.15 18.13 -27.78
CA ARG A 373 22.32 19.49 -28.27
C ARG A 373 22.63 20.39 -27.08
N ARG A 374 23.69 21.21 -27.20
CA ARG A 374 23.97 22.28 -26.23
C ARG A 374 22.86 23.32 -26.32
N LEU A 375 21.97 23.31 -25.33
CA LEU A 375 20.96 24.36 -25.14
C LEU A 375 21.59 25.54 -24.39
N THR A 376 21.23 26.74 -24.82
CA THR A 376 21.48 27.98 -24.09
C THR A 376 20.70 28.00 -22.76
N VAL A 377 21.08 28.87 -21.83
CA VAL A 377 20.38 29.01 -20.54
C VAL A 377 18.90 29.36 -20.74
N SER A 378 18.59 30.26 -21.68
CA SER A 378 17.21 30.65 -22.00
C SER A 378 16.40 29.49 -22.60
N GLU A 379 16.99 28.71 -23.53
CA GLU A 379 16.30 27.54 -24.09
C GLU A 379 16.02 26.46 -23.03
N LYS A 380 16.94 26.26 -22.07
CA LYS A 380 16.71 25.35 -20.93
C LYS A 380 15.54 25.84 -20.06
N GLN A 381 15.51 27.12 -19.72
CA GLN A 381 14.42 27.70 -18.93
C GLN A 381 13.06 27.55 -19.62
N VAL A 382 12.99 27.80 -20.92
CA VAL A 382 11.75 27.62 -21.72
C VAL A 382 11.31 26.15 -21.70
N ARG A 383 12.24 25.23 -21.96
CA ARG A 383 11.96 23.79 -21.93
C ARG A 383 11.47 23.34 -20.55
N ASP A 384 12.17 23.72 -19.49
CA ASP A 384 11.85 23.30 -18.12
C ASP A 384 10.49 23.90 -17.68
N SER A 385 10.18 25.14 -18.07
CA SER A 385 8.86 25.75 -17.85
C SER A 385 7.75 25.01 -18.61
N GLU A 386 8.02 24.56 -19.84
CA GLU A 386 7.06 23.79 -20.63
C GLU A 386 6.80 22.40 -20.02
N ILE A 387 7.85 21.73 -19.52
CA ILE A 387 7.73 20.46 -18.79
C ILE A 387 6.87 20.67 -17.55
N VAL A 388 7.18 21.66 -16.72
CA VAL A 388 6.42 21.96 -15.51
C VAL A 388 4.95 22.23 -15.84
N ARG A 389 4.66 23.01 -16.90
CA ARG A 389 3.28 23.27 -17.34
C ARG A 389 2.54 22.00 -17.78
N LYS A 390 3.20 21.13 -18.55
CA LYS A 390 2.63 19.85 -19.00
C LYS A 390 2.41 18.90 -17.83
N MET A 391 3.37 18.81 -16.90
CA MET A 391 3.28 17.98 -15.70
C MET A 391 2.18 18.45 -14.74
N ALA A 392 2.00 19.77 -14.59
CA ALA A 392 0.97 20.35 -13.73
C ALA A 392 -0.47 20.11 -14.26
N SER A 393 -0.61 20.01 -15.59
CA SER A 393 -1.91 19.77 -16.24
C SER A 393 -2.28 18.29 -16.37
N ALA A 394 -1.29 17.40 -16.38
CA ALA A 394 -1.53 15.96 -16.39
C ALA A 394 -2.00 15.45 -15.01
N PRO A 395 -2.90 14.45 -14.97
CA PRO A 395 -3.44 13.90 -13.73
C PRO A 395 -2.46 12.95 -13.03
N GLY A 396 -2.71 12.71 -11.74
CA GLY A 396 -1.99 11.72 -10.93
C GLY A 396 -0.73 12.24 -10.24
N LYS A 397 -0.22 11.46 -9.29
CA LYS A 397 1.06 11.63 -8.60
C LYS A 397 2.02 10.52 -9.05
N LEU A 398 3.26 10.88 -9.39
CA LEU A 398 4.31 9.90 -9.64
C LEU A 398 4.94 9.57 -8.29
N ASP A 399 4.88 8.30 -7.91
CA ASP A 399 5.54 7.80 -6.72
C ASP A 399 5.89 6.31 -6.81
N HIS A 400 6.50 5.75 -5.77
CA HIS A 400 6.41 4.31 -5.54
C HIS A 400 5.01 3.96 -5.05
N ALA A 401 4.44 2.86 -5.57
CA ALA A 401 3.06 2.50 -5.30
C ALA A 401 2.97 1.04 -4.91
N SER A 402 2.49 0.81 -3.69
CA SER A 402 2.43 -0.50 -3.08
C SER A 402 1.06 -0.78 -2.48
N ILE A 403 0.62 -2.03 -2.63
CA ILE A 403 -0.61 -2.54 -2.04
C ILE A 403 -0.40 -3.99 -1.60
N VAL A 404 -0.95 -4.34 -0.45
CA VAL A 404 -1.02 -5.72 0.05
C VAL A 404 -2.42 -5.98 0.57
N ALA A 405 -2.99 -7.14 0.26
CA ALA A 405 -4.37 -7.48 0.56
C ALA A 405 -4.55 -8.94 0.97
N VAL A 406 -5.60 -9.20 1.75
CA VAL A 406 -6.06 -10.53 2.12
C VAL A 406 -7.58 -10.63 2.08
N GLU A 407 -8.10 -11.74 1.57
CA GLU A 407 -9.49 -12.13 1.67
C GLU A 407 -9.71 -12.86 3.01
N VAL A 408 -10.57 -12.31 3.85
CA VAL A 408 -10.79 -12.76 5.22
C VAL A 408 -11.59 -14.06 5.22
N GLY A 409 -11.16 -15.05 6.02
CA GLY A 409 -11.83 -16.36 6.13
C GLY A 409 -11.68 -17.27 4.91
N ALA A 410 -10.87 -16.89 3.92
CA ALA A 410 -10.69 -17.67 2.69
C ALA A 410 -9.95 -19.01 2.87
N PHE A 411 -9.27 -19.19 4.01
CA PHE A 411 -8.44 -20.36 4.30
C PHE A 411 -8.99 -21.24 5.43
N GLU A 412 -10.17 -20.91 5.96
CA GLU A 412 -10.88 -21.79 6.89
C GLU A 412 -11.49 -22.95 6.09
N ASP A 413 -11.44 -24.14 6.70
CA ASP A 413 -12.11 -25.32 6.14
C ASP A 413 -13.61 -24.98 6.11
N LYS A 414 -14.21 -24.92 4.92
CA LYS A 414 -15.66 -24.84 4.80
C LYS A 414 -16.18 -26.18 5.28
N ASP A 415 -16.80 -26.24 6.45
CA ASP A 415 -17.52 -27.44 6.87
C ASP A 415 -18.46 -27.84 5.72
N GLU A 416 -18.31 -29.06 5.21
CA GLU A 416 -19.16 -29.67 4.15
C GLU A 416 -20.60 -29.92 4.66
N ASP A 417 -21.15 -29.04 5.48
CA ASP A 417 -22.48 -29.17 6.09
C ASP A 417 -23.57 -28.35 5.34
N ASP A 418 -23.22 -27.75 4.20
CA ASP A 418 -24.17 -27.05 3.30
C ASP A 418 -24.44 -27.84 1.98
N GLU A 419 -24.10 -29.13 1.90
CA GLU A 419 -24.67 -30.01 0.87
C GLU A 419 -26.00 -30.62 1.36
N ASP A 420 -27.03 -30.44 0.53
CA ASP A 420 -28.34 -31.13 0.48
C ASP A 420 -29.52 -30.52 1.26
N ASP A 421 -30.21 -29.55 0.64
CA ASP A 421 -31.66 -29.34 0.82
C ASP A 421 -32.34 -28.66 -0.40
N ASP A 422 -31.87 -28.93 -1.63
CA ASP A 422 -32.58 -28.60 -2.87
C ASP A 422 -32.80 -29.88 -3.72
N ASP A 423 -33.49 -30.87 -3.15
CA ASP A 423 -34.19 -31.91 -3.93
C ASP A 423 -35.46 -31.29 -4.56
N ASP A 424 -35.32 -30.63 -5.71
CA ASP A 424 -36.46 -30.36 -6.59
C ASP A 424 -36.53 -31.47 -7.65
N GLU A 425 -37.29 -32.52 -7.32
CA GLU A 425 -37.71 -33.59 -8.23
C GLU A 425 -38.40 -32.99 -9.48
N CYS A 426 -37.70 -32.96 -10.61
CA CYS A 426 -38.35 -32.81 -11.91
C CYS A 426 -38.69 -34.20 -12.47
N GLU A 427 -39.96 -34.57 -12.34
CA GLU A 427 -40.56 -35.78 -12.90
C GLU A 427 -40.22 -35.95 -14.39
N LEU A 428 -39.74 -37.15 -14.72
CA LEU A 428 -39.54 -37.65 -16.08
C LEU A 428 -40.90 -38.01 -16.69
N ASP A 429 -41.30 -37.32 -17.76
CA ASP A 429 -42.39 -37.77 -18.62
C ASP A 429 -41.79 -38.58 -19.80
N GLU A 430 -42.04 -39.89 -19.79
CA GLU A 430 -41.61 -40.82 -20.83
C GLU A 430 -42.66 -40.97 -21.94
N GLY A 431 -42.18 -40.81 -23.18
CA GLY A 431 -42.62 -41.61 -24.33
C GLY A 431 -43.60 -40.94 -25.29
N VAL A 432 -43.25 -40.85 -26.59
CA VAL A 432 -43.57 -41.90 -27.59
C VAL A 432 -42.63 -41.79 -28.81
N ASP A 433 -42.40 -42.93 -29.43
CA ASP A 433 -41.43 -43.31 -30.47
C ASP A 433 -41.83 -42.95 -31.93
N ALA A 434 -40.84 -43.10 -32.83
CA ALA A 434 -40.93 -43.52 -34.24
C ALA A 434 -40.68 -42.53 -35.42
N THR A 435 -39.50 -42.76 -36.05
CA THR A 435 -39.26 -43.00 -37.50
C THR A 435 -39.17 -41.87 -38.57
N PHE A 436 -37.96 -41.75 -39.14
CA PHE A 436 -37.58 -41.90 -40.57
C PHE A 436 -38.17 -40.96 -41.65
N THR A 437 -37.35 -40.06 -42.23
CA THR A 437 -36.90 -40.05 -43.66
C THR A 437 -36.33 -38.70 -44.09
N SER A 438 -35.26 -38.78 -44.87
CA SER A 438 -34.65 -37.75 -45.71
C SER A 438 -35.51 -37.42 -46.95
N ILE A 439 -35.46 -36.17 -47.45
CA ILE A 439 -35.53 -35.79 -48.88
C ILE A 439 -35.04 -34.33 -49.05
N ASP A 440 -34.15 -34.14 -50.02
CA ASP A 440 -33.65 -32.89 -50.60
C ASP A 440 -34.75 -32.08 -51.32
N THR A 441 -34.71 -30.74 -51.31
CA THR A 441 -34.49 -29.91 -52.53
C THR A 441 -34.29 -28.41 -52.23
N SER A 442 -33.17 -27.89 -52.73
CA SER A 442 -32.86 -26.54 -53.25
C SER A 442 -33.78 -25.33 -52.96
N CYS A 443 -33.20 -24.22 -52.49
CA CYS A 443 -33.00 -23.02 -53.33
C CYS A 443 -31.93 -22.07 -52.76
N LEU A 444 -31.23 -21.41 -53.67
CA LEU A 444 -30.07 -20.54 -53.46
C LEU A 444 -30.45 -19.16 -52.91
N SER A 445 -29.66 -18.65 -51.96
CA SER A 445 -29.10 -17.30 -52.04
C SER A 445 -27.89 -17.14 -51.11
N GLN A 446 -26.89 -16.42 -51.61
CA GLN A 446 -25.50 -16.38 -51.20
C GLN A 446 -25.25 -15.69 -49.84
N SER A 447 -24.20 -16.15 -49.15
CA SER A 447 -23.56 -15.54 -47.98
C SER A 447 -22.93 -14.17 -48.31
N PRO A 448 -22.57 -13.35 -47.30
CA PRO A 448 -21.22 -13.52 -46.73
C PRO A 448 -21.11 -13.36 -45.20
N ALA A 449 -20.38 -14.31 -44.61
CA ALA A 449 -19.40 -14.18 -43.52
C ALA A 449 -19.67 -13.22 -42.34
N HIS A 450 -20.17 -13.78 -41.22
CA HIS A 450 -20.02 -13.17 -39.90
C HIS A 450 -18.65 -13.50 -39.30
N ARG A 451 -17.75 -12.52 -39.33
CA ARG A 451 -16.48 -12.51 -38.61
C ARG A 451 -16.79 -12.25 -37.12
N SER A 452 -16.67 -13.26 -36.26
CA SER A 452 -16.83 -13.07 -34.82
C SER A 452 -15.66 -12.24 -34.28
N LYS A 453 -15.95 -10.97 -33.95
CA LYS A 453 -15.02 -10.14 -33.17
C LYS A 453 -15.02 -10.67 -31.73
N LYS A 454 -14.03 -11.50 -31.40
CA LYS A 454 -13.65 -11.75 -30.00
C LYS A 454 -13.32 -10.39 -29.35
N SER A 455 -14.02 -10.07 -28.26
CA SER A 455 -13.91 -8.78 -27.57
C SER A 455 -12.48 -8.52 -27.07
N GLY A 456 -12.01 -7.28 -27.22
CA GLY A 456 -10.68 -6.85 -26.79
C GLY A 456 -10.44 -6.99 -25.28
N ALA A 457 -11.53 -7.01 -24.49
CA ALA A 457 -11.50 -7.07 -23.03
C ALA A 457 -10.90 -8.38 -22.50
N ARG A 458 -11.28 -9.56 -23.02
CA ARG A 458 -10.66 -10.83 -22.57
C ARG A 458 -9.16 -10.91 -22.87
N LYS A 459 -8.70 -10.30 -23.97
CA LYS A 459 -7.26 -10.19 -24.26
C LYS A 459 -6.55 -9.21 -23.32
N PHE A 460 -7.24 -8.17 -22.85
CA PHE A 460 -6.73 -7.20 -21.88
C PHE A 460 -6.47 -7.85 -20.52
N PHE A 461 -7.47 -8.53 -19.93
CA PHE A 461 -7.31 -9.18 -18.62
C PHE A 461 -6.43 -10.44 -18.65
N SER A 462 -6.32 -11.12 -19.81
CA SER A 462 -5.33 -12.21 -19.97
C SER A 462 -3.86 -11.75 -19.89
N ARG A 463 -3.58 -10.45 -20.08
CA ARG A 463 -2.25 -9.87 -19.84
C ARG A 463 -2.00 -9.61 -18.34
N ILE A 464 -3.05 -9.37 -17.56
CA ILE A 464 -2.98 -9.15 -16.11
C ILE A 464 -2.56 -10.45 -15.39
N ARG A 465 -3.14 -11.60 -15.77
CA ARG A 465 -2.67 -12.92 -15.29
C ARG A 465 -1.21 -13.24 -15.68
N LYS A 466 -0.62 -12.49 -16.62
CA LYS A 466 0.76 -12.69 -17.11
C LYS A 466 1.74 -11.60 -16.66
N LEU A 467 1.33 -10.68 -15.79
CA LEU A 467 2.26 -9.76 -15.13
C LEU A 467 3.04 -10.53 -14.06
N SER A 468 4.01 -11.33 -14.50
CA SER A 468 5.15 -11.67 -13.67
C SER A 468 5.91 -10.38 -13.37
N SER A 469 6.26 -10.19 -12.10
CA SER A 469 7.14 -9.13 -11.59
C SER A 469 8.26 -8.77 -12.59
N PRO A 470 8.40 -7.51 -13.03
CA PRO A 470 9.51 -7.10 -13.88
C PRO A 470 10.77 -6.89 -13.03
N THR A 471 11.30 -7.97 -12.46
CA THR A 471 12.68 -7.98 -11.96
C THR A 471 13.31 -9.33 -12.26
N THR A 472 13.83 -9.47 -13.48
CA THR A 472 14.86 -10.47 -13.77
C THR A 472 15.70 -9.93 -14.92
N LEU A 473 16.85 -9.36 -14.58
CA LEU A 473 17.95 -9.23 -15.54
C LEU A 473 18.42 -10.66 -15.87
N PRO A 474 18.67 -11.03 -17.14
CA PRO A 474 19.19 -12.34 -17.47
C PRO A 474 20.64 -12.47 -17.00
N ALA A 475 20.93 -13.53 -16.25
CA ALA A 475 22.29 -13.92 -15.90
C ALA A 475 23.08 -14.40 -17.13
N GLU A 476 24.31 -13.90 -17.23
CA GLU A 476 25.53 -14.48 -17.82
C GLU A 476 25.45 -15.27 -19.14
N HIS A 477 25.95 -14.65 -20.21
CA HIS A 477 26.56 -15.38 -21.32
C HIS A 477 28.07 -15.49 -21.10
N THR A 478 28.51 -16.72 -20.91
CA THR A 478 29.88 -17.22 -20.94
C THR A 478 30.61 -16.71 -22.19
N LEU A 479 31.69 -15.94 -22.02
CA LEU A 479 32.67 -15.68 -23.07
C LEU A 479 34.05 -16.18 -22.64
N THR A 480 34.59 -16.97 -23.55
CA THR A 480 35.80 -17.76 -23.48
C THR A 480 37.07 -16.91 -23.42
N LEU A 481 37.99 -17.35 -22.57
CA LEU A 481 39.39 -16.96 -22.47
C LEU A 481 40.12 -17.02 -23.81
N VAL A 482 40.77 -15.93 -24.21
CA VAL A 482 41.97 -15.97 -25.07
C VAL A 482 43.00 -14.93 -24.65
N ASN A 483 44.08 -15.44 -24.05
CA ASN A 483 45.49 -15.03 -24.03
C ASN A 483 45.92 -13.56 -24.18
N SER A 484 46.64 -13.10 -23.13
CA SER A 484 47.59 -11.99 -23.13
C SER A 484 48.78 -12.20 -24.10
N PRO A 485 49.52 -11.12 -24.42
CA PRO A 485 50.93 -11.14 -24.00
C PRO A 485 51.50 -9.80 -23.46
N LYS A 486 52.22 -9.94 -22.33
CA LYS A 486 53.51 -9.36 -21.91
C LYS A 486 53.84 -7.85 -22.09
N LYS A 487 53.97 -7.20 -20.91
CA LYS A 487 55.08 -6.37 -20.35
C LYS A 487 55.76 -5.27 -21.19
N SER A 488 55.76 -4.04 -20.65
CA SER A 488 57.01 -3.30 -20.31
C SER A 488 56.75 -2.10 -19.38
N ASN A 489 57.60 -1.94 -18.37
CA ASN A 489 57.67 -0.82 -17.41
C ASN A 489 58.11 0.49 -18.09
N THR A 490 57.61 1.64 -17.61
CA THR A 490 58.42 2.83 -17.25
C THR A 490 57.58 3.85 -16.47
N SER A 491 58.22 4.45 -15.45
CA SER A 491 57.69 5.48 -14.54
C SER A 491 57.56 6.87 -15.20
N SER A 492 56.57 7.67 -14.79
CA SER A 492 56.78 9.01 -14.18
C SER A 492 55.51 9.87 -14.07
N LYS A 493 55.25 10.37 -12.84
CA LYS A 493 54.72 11.69 -12.43
C LYS A 493 53.51 12.35 -13.14
N ALA A 494 52.54 12.71 -12.27
CA ALA A 494 51.85 14.01 -12.11
C ALA A 494 50.37 14.13 -12.53
N LYS A 495 49.56 14.54 -11.52
CA LYS A 495 48.39 15.44 -11.53
C LYS A 495 47.24 15.17 -12.52
N SER A 496 46.06 14.82 -11.99
CA SER A 496 44.96 15.77 -11.78
C SER A 496 43.66 15.01 -11.47
N ASP A 497 43.09 15.29 -10.30
CA ASP A 497 41.77 14.83 -9.89
C ASP A 497 40.68 15.45 -10.78
N HIS A 498 39.80 14.61 -11.32
CA HIS A 498 38.52 15.03 -11.88
C HIS A 498 37.41 14.25 -11.18
N GLU A 499 36.93 14.86 -10.11
CA GLU A 499 35.74 14.47 -9.37
C GLU A 499 34.50 14.78 -10.23
N ALA A 500 33.68 13.75 -10.48
CA ALA A 500 32.44 13.87 -11.22
C ALA A 500 31.36 14.52 -10.34
N SER A 501 30.77 15.60 -10.84
CA SER A 501 29.72 16.37 -10.14
C SER A 501 28.40 15.58 -10.02
N PRO A 502 27.69 15.65 -8.87
CA PRO A 502 26.39 15.01 -8.70
C PRO A 502 25.27 15.81 -9.41
N PRO A 503 24.12 15.17 -9.71
CA PRO A 503 22.99 15.84 -10.35
C PRO A 503 22.29 16.82 -9.39
N ILE A 504 21.91 17.97 -9.96
CA ILE A 504 21.35 19.15 -9.31
C ILE A 504 19.86 18.94 -9.05
N SER A 505 19.47 18.98 -7.77
CA SER A 505 18.09 19.14 -7.29
C SER A 505 17.66 20.62 -7.33
N PRO A 506 16.38 20.93 -7.62
CA PRO A 506 15.89 22.30 -7.65
C PRO A 506 15.76 22.90 -6.24
N THR A 507 16.09 24.17 -6.17
CA THR A 507 16.51 24.96 -5.01
C THR A 507 15.33 25.49 -4.19
N SER A 508 15.34 25.31 -2.86
CA SER A 508 14.53 26.07 -1.91
C SER A 508 15.10 27.48 -1.70
N PRO A 509 14.29 28.53 -1.50
CA PRO A 509 14.80 29.88 -1.30
C PRO A 509 15.42 30.07 0.10
N ASN A 510 16.65 30.59 0.12
CA ASN A 510 17.39 30.98 1.31
C ASN A 510 16.69 32.13 2.06
N LEU A 511 16.49 31.96 3.37
CA LEU A 511 16.33 33.04 4.33
C LEU A 511 17.66 33.26 5.05
N SER A 512 18.23 34.44 4.81
CA SER A 512 19.47 34.91 5.42
C SER A 512 19.26 35.35 6.87
N GLY A 513 20.05 34.78 7.77
CA GLY A 513 20.84 35.51 8.78
C GLY A 513 20.10 36.18 9.94
N ILE A 514 20.09 35.51 11.10
CA ILE A 514 20.29 36.17 12.40
C ILE A 514 21.32 35.37 13.19
N ILE A 515 22.41 36.05 13.54
CA ILE A 515 23.53 35.61 14.37
C ILE A 515 23.07 35.56 15.83
N PHE A 516 23.38 34.50 16.59
CA PHE A 516 23.64 34.63 18.02
C PHE A 516 24.66 33.60 18.53
N ASP A 517 25.58 34.12 19.32
CA ASP A 517 26.79 33.52 19.86
C ASP A 517 26.56 32.33 20.82
N ASN A 518 27.47 31.36 20.72
CA ASN A 518 27.71 30.33 21.72
C ASN A 518 28.24 30.95 23.03
N LYS A 519 27.59 30.64 24.16
CA LYS A 519 28.27 30.50 25.46
C LYS A 519 27.55 29.50 26.36
N PHE A 520 28.31 28.48 26.74
CA PHE A 520 28.07 27.53 27.82
C PHE A 520 27.62 28.20 29.13
N GLU A 521 26.64 27.62 29.82
CA GLU A 521 26.76 27.34 31.26
C GLU A 521 25.69 26.32 31.73
N ALA A 522 26.16 25.25 32.38
CA ALA A 522 25.35 24.26 33.05
C ALA A 522 24.81 24.81 34.37
N ARG A 523 23.49 24.75 34.59
CA ARG A 523 22.90 24.80 35.95
C ARG A 523 21.67 23.90 36.07
N SER A 524 21.82 22.91 36.93
CA SER A 524 20.76 22.18 37.62
C SER A 524 19.80 23.13 38.34
N CYS A 525 18.49 22.92 38.24
CA CYS A 525 17.55 23.15 39.35
C CYS A 525 16.20 22.46 39.12
N LYS A 526 15.76 21.75 40.17
CA LYS A 526 14.42 21.20 40.39
C LYS A 526 13.39 22.32 40.59
N ALA A 527 12.14 22.12 40.13
CA ALA A 527 10.88 22.55 40.77
C ALA A 527 9.69 22.05 39.92
N GLU A 528 8.91 21.10 40.41
CA GLU A 528 7.59 21.27 41.05
C GLU A 528 6.39 21.16 40.08
N PHE A 529 5.73 19.99 40.19
CA PHE A 529 4.43 19.67 39.63
C PHE A 529 3.33 20.54 40.26
N LYS A 530 2.47 21.15 39.42
CA LYS A 530 1.13 21.58 39.83
C LYS A 530 0.08 20.95 38.92
N SER A 531 -0.76 20.12 39.53
CA SER A 531 -1.90 19.44 38.91
C SER A 531 -3.01 20.42 38.54
N LYS A 532 -3.67 20.21 37.40
CA LYS A 532 -5.05 20.64 37.19
C LYS A 532 -5.89 19.42 36.78
N ARG A 533 -6.94 19.19 37.58
CA ARG A 533 -8.00 18.19 37.39
C ARG A 533 -9.24 18.84 36.74
N PRO A 534 -10.23 18.04 36.30
CA PRO A 534 -10.95 18.22 35.05
C PRO A 534 -12.29 18.95 35.21
N TYR A 535 -12.84 19.42 34.09
CA TYR A 535 -14.19 19.95 34.00
C TYR A 535 -15.10 18.91 33.32
N GLN A 536 -16.15 18.48 34.01
CA GLN A 536 -17.17 17.56 33.50
C GLN A 536 -18.57 18.18 33.65
N ARG A 537 -19.31 18.13 32.54
CA ARG A 537 -20.78 18.04 32.36
C ARG A 537 -21.73 19.15 32.84
N SER A 538 -22.60 19.55 31.92
CA SER A 538 -24.05 19.39 32.10
C SER A 538 -24.80 19.20 30.77
N MET A 539 -25.59 18.13 30.69
CA MET A 539 -26.76 18.02 29.81
C MET A 539 -27.94 18.71 30.50
N SER A 540 -28.91 19.23 29.72
CA SER A 540 -30.28 19.42 30.18
C SER A 540 -31.28 19.12 29.05
N TYR A 541 -32.23 18.25 29.35
CA TYR A 541 -33.38 17.86 28.54
C TYR A 541 -34.53 18.88 28.64
N GLU A 542 -35.27 19.02 27.53
CA GLU A 542 -36.72 19.28 27.33
C GLU A 542 -37.57 20.15 28.29
N SER A 543 -38.32 21.11 27.74
CA SER A 543 -39.78 20.96 27.44
C SER A 543 -40.53 22.30 27.20
N ASN A 544 -41.45 22.27 26.24
CA ASN A 544 -42.71 23.02 26.07
C ASN A 544 -42.77 24.56 26.28
N VAL A 545 -43.03 25.30 25.19
CA VAL A 545 -44.32 25.97 24.85
C VAL A 545 -44.42 26.09 23.34
#